data_AF-A0A852VPS8-F1
#
_entry.id   AF-A0A852VPS8-F1
#
_cell.length_a   1.000
_cell.length_b   1.000
_cell.length_c   1.000
_cell.angle_alpha   90.00
_cell.angle_beta   90.00
_cell.angle_gamma   90.00
#
_symmetry.space_group_name_H-M   'P 1'
#
loop_
_entity.id
_entity.type
_entity.pdbx_description
1 polymer ?
#
loop_
_entity_poly.entity_id
_entity_poly.type
_entity_poly.pdbx_seq_one_letter_code
_entity_poly.pdbx_strand_id
1 'polypeptide(L)'
;MSTPSEHPQDPDTHGQHSQTPGPQGPPPPPGTTPQGQSPQGQQQGGSAPQGQPQEGGQQGPPPPAQGQDPYSNPQRQFPPQSGVWDTKTPLTPAEERNLGMLSHLVPAILLPLSVGTLGFVGSLVIFLLYKDRGPFVRQHAANSLNVQIITAILLILSSLLMFVLIGFLFYPIVIIVAVIIHVVGAVKANNGEWWAPPLTPQFVR
;
A
#
# COMPACT_ATOMS: atom_id res chain seq x y z
N MET A 1 19.83 20.67 -54.32
CA MET A 1 18.50 20.06 -54.15
C MET A 1 18.02 20.40 -52.75
N SER A 2 17.16 21.41 -52.67
CA SER A 2 16.22 21.70 -51.57
C SER A 2 15.29 20.48 -51.42
N THR A 3 14.78 20.07 -50.25
CA THR A 3 13.91 20.83 -49.32
C THR A 3 13.93 20.25 -47.89
N PRO A 4 13.49 21.05 -46.90
CA PRO A 4 13.27 20.66 -45.50
C PRO A 4 11.80 20.26 -45.25
N SER A 5 11.52 19.57 -44.14
CA SER A 5 10.15 19.43 -43.61
C SER A 5 10.14 19.76 -42.11
N GLU A 6 9.50 20.88 -41.81
CA GLU A 6 9.18 21.43 -40.50
C GLU A 6 8.12 20.57 -39.79
N HIS A 7 8.22 20.51 -38.47
CA HIS A 7 7.15 20.00 -37.60
C HIS A 7 6.46 21.19 -36.93
N PRO A 8 5.13 21.37 -37.07
CA PRO A 8 4.40 22.44 -36.42
C PRO A 8 4.15 22.12 -34.94
N GLN A 9 4.55 23.02 -34.05
CA GLN A 9 3.97 23.15 -32.71
C GLN A 9 2.90 24.24 -32.80
N ASP A 10 1.67 23.93 -32.38
CA ASP A 10 0.63 24.92 -32.12
C ASP A 10 0.15 24.78 -30.66
N PRO A 11 -0.08 25.89 -29.93
CA PRO A 11 -0.50 25.92 -28.54
C PRO A 11 -2.02 26.07 -28.40
N ASP A 12 -2.47 26.18 -27.15
CA ASP A 12 -3.86 26.41 -26.69
C ASP A 12 -4.72 25.11 -26.66
N THR A 13 -5.54 24.80 -25.65
CA THR A 13 -6.49 25.65 -24.95
C THR A 13 -7.00 24.93 -23.68
N HIS A 14 -7.52 25.72 -22.75
CA HIS A 14 -8.22 25.36 -21.53
C HIS A 14 -9.37 24.32 -21.70
N GLY A 15 -9.50 23.43 -20.72
CA GLY A 15 -10.68 22.58 -20.54
C GLY A 15 -10.86 22.20 -19.08
N GLN A 16 -11.69 22.97 -18.36
CA GLN A 16 -12.12 22.67 -17.00
C GLN A 16 -13.02 21.43 -17.01
N HIS A 17 -12.70 20.40 -16.23
CA HIS A 17 -13.60 19.27 -16.01
C HIS A 17 -14.39 19.50 -14.72
N SER A 18 -15.61 19.99 -14.90
CA SER A 18 -16.65 20.12 -13.88
C SER A 18 -17.09 18.72 -13.42
N GLN A 19 -17.02 18.49 -12.12
CA GLN A 19 -17.50 17.27 -11.46
C GLN A 19 -19.04 17.31 -11.40
N THR A 20 -19.68 16.27 -11.92
CA THR A 20 -21.13 16.03 -11.82
C THR A 20 -21.45 15.30 -10.52
N PRO A 21 -22.29 15.83 -9.60
CA PRO A 21 -22.77 15.06 -8.45
C PRO A 21 -23.85 14.06 -8.88
N GLY A 22 -23.67 12.79 -8.51
CA GLY A 22 -24.67 11.73 -8.71
C GLY A 22 -25.92 11.89 -7.82
N PRO A 23 -27.00 11.17 -8.11
CA PRO A 23 -28.29 11.31 -7.42
C PRO A 23 -28.22 10.83 -5.96
N GLN A 24 -28.82 11.62 -5.07
CA GLN A 24 -28.94 11.34 -3.63
C GLN A 24 -29.96 10.23 -3.38
N GLY A 25 -29.58 9.24 -2.55
CA GLY A 25 -30.47 8.17 -2.11
C GLY A 25 -31.56 8.64 -1.13
N PRO A 26 -32.61 7.84 -0.90
CA PRO A 26 -33.73 8.21 -0.03
C PRO A 26 -33.31 8.34 1.45
N PRO A 27 -34.02 9.20 2.24
CA PRO A 27 -33.67 9.46 3.63
C PRO A 27 -33.95 8.26 4.56
N PRO A 28 -33.18 8.11 5.65
CA PRO A 28 -33.43 7.08 6.65
C PRO A 28 -34.67 7.37 7.52
N PRO A 29 -35.32 6.33 8.08
CA PRO A 29 -36.53 6.48 8.88
C PRO A 29 -36.27 7.14 10.25
N PRO A 30 -37.26 7.83 10.85
CA PRO A 30 -37.07 8.56 12.09
C PRO A 30 -36.98 7.61 13.29
N GLY A 31 -35.90 7.75 14.09
CA GLY A 31 -35.89 7.30 15.48
C GLY A 31 -34.80 6.30 15.87
N THR A 32 -33.52 6.71 15.84
CA THR A 32 -32.48 6.17 16.74
C THR A 32 -31.42 7.24 17.01
N THR A 33 -31.46 7.86 18.19
CA THR A 33 -30.31 8.57 18.80
C THR A 33 -29.30 7.55 19.32
N PRO A 34 -27.98 7.81 19.24
CA PRO A 34 -27.32 8.34 20.45
C PRO A 34 -26.15 9.32 20.22
N GLN A 35 -26.16 10.37 21.07
CA GLN A 35 -25.03 11.00 21.77
C GLN A 35 -23.71 11.29 21.01
N GLY A 36 -23.55 12.57 20.66
CA GLY A 36 -22.54 13.45 21.27
C GLY A 36 -21.06 13.21 20.95
N GLN A 37 -20.54 13.94 19.96
CA GLN A 37 -19.16 14.44 19.94
C GLN A 37 -19.08 15.72 19.09
N SER A 38 -18.62 16.81 19.71
CA SER A 38 -18.25 18.11 19.11
C SER A 38 -16.84 17.98 18.46
N PRO A 39 -16.40 18.86 17.51
CA PRO A 39 -16.26 20.30 17.78
C PRO A 39 -16.52 21.27 16.59
N GLN A 40 -16.82 22.52 16.97
CA GLN A 40 -16.41 23.83 16.39
C GLN A 40 -16.17 23.89 14.86
N GLY A 41 -16.89 24.68 14.04
CA GLY A 41 -17.46 26.01 14.28
C GLY A 41 -16.51 27.10 13.75
N GLN A 42 -16.55 27.38 12.44
CA GLN A 42 -16.15 28.69 11.90
C GLN A 42 -17.15 29.15 10.84
N GLN A 43 -17.75 30.31 11.14
CA GLN A 43 -18.72 31.06 10.36
C GLN A 43 -18.01 32.01 9.38
N GLN A 44 -18.56 32.11 8.18
CA GLN A 44 -18.53 33.28 7.28
C GLN A 44 -19.61 32.97 6.23
N GLY A 45 -20.67 33.74 5.99
CA GLY A 45 -20.95 35.14 6.22
C GLY A 45 -21.35 35.74 4.86
N GLY A 46 -22.62 36.13 4.67
CA GLY A 46 -22.99 37.10 3.63
C GLY A 46 -24.22 36.81 2.76
N SER A 47 -25.25 37.64 2.97
CA SER A 47 -26.16 38.27 1.99
C SER A 47 -27.12 37.43 1.12
N ALA A 48 -28.42 37.57 1.42
CA ALA A 48 -29.52 37.54 0.44
C ALA A 48 -29.63 38.91 -0.29
N PRO A 49 -30.30 39.00 -1.46
CA PRO A 49 -31.72 39.43 -1.44
C PRO A 49 -32.66 38.90 -2.56
N GLN A 50 -33.94 38.74 -2.19
CA GLN A 50 -35.20 39.06 -2.89
C GLN A 50 -35.45 38.73 -4.39
N GLY A 51 -36.42 37.83 -4.63
CA GLY A 51 -37.70 38.13 -5.29
C GLY A 51 -37.88 37.88 -6.80
N GLN A 52 -38.80 36.98 -7.18
CA GLN A 52 -39.94 37.20 -8.10
C GLN A 52 -40.75 35.89 -8.39
N PRO A 53 -42.04 35.98 -8.81
CA PRO A 53 -43.06 34.96 -8.57
C PRO A 53 -43.35 33.99 -9.75
N GLN A 54 -44.05 32.90 -9.39
CA GLN A 54 -44.62 31.84 -10.24
C GLN A 54 -45.44 32.34 -11.44
N GLU A 55 -45.20 31.73 -12.61
CA GLU A 55 -46.12 31.73 -13.75
C GLU A 55 -46.55 30.29 -14.07
N GLY A 56 -47.86 30.10 -14.23
CA GLY A 56 -48.53 28.81 -14.33
C GLY A 56 -48.41 28.14 -15.71
N GLY A 57 -48.30 26.81 -15.69
CA GLY A 57 -48.40 25.94 -16.86
C GLY A 57 -49.28 24.73 -16.56
N GLN A 58 -50.27 24.51 -17.40
CA GLN A 58 -51.39 23.57 -17.27
C GLN A 58 -50.94 22.10 -17.29
N GLN A 59 -51.43 21.29 -16.34
CA GLN A 59 -51.21 19.84 -16.29
C GLN A 59 -52.22 19.13 -17.19
N GLY A 60 -51.74 18.41 -18.22
CA GLY A 60 -52.54 17.44 -18.97
C GLY A 60 -52.63 16.09 -18.25
N PRO A 61 -53.65 15.24 -18.53
CA PRO A 61 -53.81 13.96 -17.85
C PRO A 61 -52.71 12.95 -18.25
N PRO A 62 -52.23 12.11 -17.30
CA PRO A 62 -51.24 11.09 -17.61
C PRO A 62 -51.85 9.92 -18.41
N PRO A 63 -51.07 9.23 -19.26
CA PRO A 63 -51.53 8.05 -20.00
C PRO A 63 -51.72 6.83 -19.07
N PRO A 64 -52.57 5.86 -19.46
CA PRO A 64 -52.89 4.71 -18.61
C PRO A 64 -51.67 3.79 -18.45
N ALA A 65 -51.38 3.43 -17.19
CA ALA A 65 -50.33 2.50 -16.83
C ALA A 65 -50.64 1.09 -17.37
N GLN A 66 -49.77 0.57 -18.23
CA GLN A 66 -49.76 -0.85 -18.60
C GLN A 66 -49.20 -1.66 -17.43
N GLY A 67 -49.96 -2.66 -16.98
CA GLY A 67 -49.60 -3.52 -15.85
C GLY A 67 -48.29 -4.27 -16.10
N GLN A 68 -47.34 -4.12 -15.18
CA GLN A 68 -46.12 -4.92 -15.12
C GLN A 68 -46.32 -6.02 -14.08
N ASP A 69 -46.14 -7.27 -14.50
CA ASP A 69 -46.20 -8.45 -13.64
C ASP A 69 -45.12 -8.41 -12.54
N PRO A 70 -45.48 -8.58 -11.25
CA PRO A 70 -44.55 -8.36 -10.14
C PRO A 70 -43.62 -9.55 -9.80
N TYR A 71 -43.45 -10.52 -10.69
CA TYR A 71 -42.65 -11.73 -10.42
C TYR A 71 -41.63 -12.04 -11.51
N SER A 72 -40.67 -11.14 -11.74
CA SER A 72 -39.36 -11.52 -12.27
C SER A 72 -38.30 -11.18 -11.23
N ASN A 73 -37.95 -12.18 -10.40
CA ASN A 73 -36.84 -12.09 -9.46
C ASN A 73 -35.54 -12.36 -10.24
N PRO A 74 -34.67 -11.37 -10.51
CA PRO A 74 -33.36 -11.66 -11.07
C PRO A 74 -32.58 -12.42 -10.00
N GLN A 75 -32.34 -13.70 -10.24
CA GLN A 75 -31.49 -14.51 -9.37
C GLN A 75 -30.18 -13.77 -9.16
N ARG A 76 -29.98 -13.29 -7.92
CA ARG A 76 -28.68 -12.83 -7.43
C ARG A 76 -27.73 -14.02 -7.59
N GLN A 77 -26.92 -14.00 -8.64
CA GLN A 77 -25.78 -14.89 -8.76
C GLN A 77 -24.83 -14.57 -7.62
N PHE A 78 -24.89 -15.37 -6.56
CA PHE A 78 -23.83 -15.43 -5.58
C PHE A 78 -22.59 -15.96 -6.28
N PRO A 79 -21.42 -15.28 -6.21
CA PRO A 79 -20.20 -15.86 -6.73
C PRO A 79 -19.97 -17.20 -6.04
N PRO A 80 -19.52 -18.24 -6.76
CA PRO A 80 -19.27 -19.55 -6.17
C PRO A 80 -18.25 -19.39 -5.05
N GLN A 81 -18.63 -19.74 -3.83
CA GLN A 81 -17.71 -19.90 -2.71
C GLN A 81 -16.81 -21.09 -3.03
N SER A 82 -15.68 -20.81 -3.70
CA SER A 82 -14.57 -21.72 -3.79
C SER A 82 -14.04 -22.01 -2.38
N GLY A 83 -13.61 -23.26 -2.16
CA GLY A 83 -13.43 -23.87 -0.85
C GLY A 83 -12.60 -23.08 0.16
N VAL A 84 -12.97 -23.27 1.42
CA VAL A 84 -12.54 -22.58 2.65
C VAL A 84 -11.08 -22.88 3.07
N TRP A 85 -10.25 -23.38 2.16
CA TRP A 85 -8.87 -23.76 2.48
C TRP A 85 -7.90 -22.88 1.69
N ASP A 86 -7.32 -21.91 2.40
CA ASP A 86 -6.30 -20.95 1.96
C ASP A 86 -6.80 -19.61 1.43
N THR A 87 -7.50 -18.87 2.30
CA THR A 87 -7.75 -17.43 2.10
C THR A 87 -6.81 -16.64 3.01
N LYS A 88 -5.50 -16.60 2.72
CA LYS A 88 -4.70 -15.45 3.17
C LYS A 88 -5.32 -14.23 2.53
N THR A 89 -6.10 -13.46 3.29
CA THR A 89 -6.76 -12.24 2.82
C THR A 89 -5.77 -11.43 1.99
N PRO A 90 -6.12 -11.08 0.73
CA PRO A 90 -5.24 -10.29 -0.12
C PRO A 90 -4.82 -9.02 0.61
N LEU A 91 -3.51 -8.73 0.61
CA LEU A 91 -2.99 -7.53 1.24
C LEU A 91 -3.30 -6.31 0.37
N THR A 92 -3.60 -5.19 1.01
CA THR A 92 -3.56 -3.87 0.37
C THR A 92 -2.11 -3.50 0.05
N PRO A 93 -1.87 -2.60 -0.93
CA PRO A 93 -0.51 -2.15 -1.25
C PRO A 93 0.24 -1.53 -0.06
N ALA A 94 -0.47 -0.86 0.84
CA ALA A 94 0.12 -0.29 2.05
C ALA A 94 0.59 -1.38 3.03
N GLU A 95 -0.20 -2.45 3.19
CA GLU A 95 0.19 -3.59 4.03
C GLU A 95 1.38 -4.34 3.45
N GLU A 96 1.44 -4.54 2.12
CA GLU A 96 2.60 -5.16 1.47
C GLU A 96 3.89 -4.36 1.71
N ARG A 97 3.84 -3.03 1.56
CA ARG A 97 4.96 -2.12 1.87
C ARG A 97 5.38 -2.20 3.32
N ASN A 98 4.42 -2.20 4.25
CA ASN A 98 4.70 -2.34 5.68
C ASN A 98 5.38 -3.67 6.01
N LEU A 99 4.92 -4.79 5.44
CA LEU A 99 5.56 -6.09 5.69
C LEU A 99 6.94 -6.20 5.03
N GLY A 100 7.11 -5.63 3.83
CA GLY A 100 8.42 -5.53 3.19
C GLY A 100 9.41 -4.71 4.01
N MET A 101 8.96 -3.57 4.57
CA MET A 101 9.76 -2.72 5.44
C MET A 101 10.12 -3.44 6.74
N LEU A 102 9.15 -4.08 7.41
CA LEU A 102 9.37 -4.87 8.62
C LEU A 102 10.40 -5.98 8.42
N SER A 103 10.39 -6.60 7.24
CA SER A 103 11.36 -7.63 6.88
C SER A 103 12.80 -7.16 7.02
N HIS A 104 13.08 -5.87 6.83
CA HIS A 104 14.42 -5.30 7.01
C HIS A 104 14.62 -4.60 8.35
N LEU A 105 13.60 -3.96 8.92
CA LEU A 105 13.74 -3.24 10.19
C LEU A 105 14.01 -4.18 11.38
N VAL A 106 13.34 -5.34 11.43
CA VAL A 106 13.54 -6.32 12.49
C VAL A 106 15.01 -6.77 12.60
N PRO A 107 15.66 -7.29 11.54
CA PRO A 107 17.07 -7.65 11.61
C PRO A 107 18.00 -6.45 11.78
N ALA A 108 17.69 -5.27 11.21
CA ALA A 108 18.49 -4.06 11.42
C ALA A 108 18.63 -3.67 12.90
N ILE A 109 17.56 -3.88 13.68
CA ILE A 109 17.54 -3.59 15.12
C ILE A 109 18.15 -4.76 15.90
N LEU A 110 17.74 -5.99 15.61
CA LEU A 110 18.20 -7.16 16.36
C LEU A 110 19.68 -7.45 16.18
N LEU A 111 20.24 -7.21 14.98
CA LEU A 111 21.64 -7.50 14.67
C LEU A 111 22.61 -6.78 15.63
N PRO A 112 22.63 -5.44 15.77
CA PRO A 112 23.54 -4.77 16.69
C PRO A 112 23.25 -5.07 18.16
N LEU A 113 21.97 -5.15 18.56
CA LEU A 113 21.59 -5.40 19.97
C LEU A 113 22.03 -6.77 20.49
N SER A 114 22.16 -7.74 19.58
CA SER A 114 22.52 -9.11 19.91
C SER A 114 23.95 -9.48 19.53
N VAL A 115 24.74 -8.47 19.15
CA VAL A 115 26.11 -8.66 18.66
C VAL A 115 26.11 -9.73 17.56
N GLY A 116 25.25 -9.56 16.56
CA GLY A 116 25.23 -10.40 15.37
C GLY A 116 24.31 -11.63 15.39
N THR A 117 23.78 -12.05 16.54
CA THR A 117 23.12 -13.37 16.67
C THR A 117 21.62 -13.37 16.33
N LEU A 118 20.84 -12.44 16.87
CA LEU A 118 19.38 -12.38 16.71
C LEU A 118 18.94 -11.79 15.37
N GLY A 119 19.79 -11.05 14.65
CA GLY A 119 19.44 -10.53 13.33
C GLY A 119 19.02 -11.64 12.36
N PHE A 120 19.77 -12.75 12.35
CA PHE A 120 19.48 -13.90 11.49
C PHE A 120 18.14 -14.56 11.83
N VAL A 121 17.91 -14.76 13.13
CA VAL A 121 16.64 -15.32 13.63
C VAL A 121 15.48 -14.41 13.24
N GLY A 122 15.64 -13.09 13.38
CA GLY A 122 14.64 -12.09 12.98
C GLY A 122 14.23 -12.24 11.51
N SER A 123 15.19 -12.23 10.59
CA SER A 123 14.90 -12.40 9.16
C SER A 123 14.29 -13.77 8.84
N LEU A 124 14.76 -14.84 9.48
CA LEU A 124 14.24 -16.19 9.27
C LEU A 124 12.78 -16.30 9.68
N VAL A 125 12.43 -15.76 10.86
CA VAL A 125 11.05 -15.76 11.37
C VAL A 125 10.15 -14.95 10.45
N ILE A 126 10.55 -13.74 10.04
CA ILE A 126 9.78 -12.93 9.10
C ILE A 126 9.56 -13.68 7.78
N PHE A 127 10.61 -14.29 7.21
CA PHE A 127 10.49 -15.07 5.99
C PHE A 127 9.47 -16.21 6.14
N LEU A 128 9.59 -17.03 7.19
CA LEU A 128 8.69 -18.17 7.37
C LEU A 128 7.23 -17.76 7.60
N LEU A 129 6.99 -16.66 8.33
CA LEU A 129 5.63 -16.17 8.59
C LEU A 129 4.98 -15.53 7.37
N TYR A 130 5.77 -14.78 6.59
CA TYR A 130 5.23 -13.87 5.57
C TYR A 130 5.57 -14.21 4.12
N LYS A 131 6.35 -15.28 3.85
CA LYS A 131 6.72 -15.69 2.48
C LYS A 131 5.55 -15.94 1.53
N ASP A 132 4.37 -16.32 2.03
CA ASP A 132 3.19 -16.53 1.16
C ASP A 132 2.17 -15.39 1.28
N ARG A 133 2.59 -14.18 1.68
CA ARG A 133 1.73 -12.98 1.73
C ARG A 133 1.76 -12.15 0.43
N GLY A 134 2.27 -12.71 -0.65
CA GLY A 134 2.38 -12.05 -1.95
C GLY A 134 3.84 -11.94 -2.41
N PRO A 135 4.06 -11.73 -3.72
CA PRO A 135 5.40 -11.77 -4.31
C PRO A 135 6.29 -10.63 -3.82
N PHE A 136 5.72 -9.45 -3.53
CA PHE A 136 6.47 -8.29 -3.04
C PHE A 136 7.03 -8.55 -1.64
N VAL A 137 6.17 -8.98 -0.71
CA VAL A 137 6.55 -9.33 0.66
C VAL A 137 7.55 -10.47 0.66
N ARG A 138 7.32 -11.50 -0.18
CA ARG A 138 8.23 -12.64 -0.31
C ARG A 138 9.63 -12.20 -0.75
N GLN A 139 9.73 -11.33 -1.75
CA GLN A 139 11.03 -10.88 -2.24
C GLN A 139 11.80 -10.12 -1.15
N HIS A 140 11.17 -9.16 -0.47
CA HIS A 140 11.82 -8.42 0.61
C HIS A 140 12.22 -9.31 1.79
N ALA A 141 11.36 -10.26 2.18
CA ALA A 141 11.68 -11.21 3.22
C ALA A 141 12.83 -12.16 2.83
N ALA A 142 12.84 -12.66 1.59
CA ALA A 142 13.93 -13.49 1.07
C ALA A 142 15.26 -12.71 0.97
N ASN A 143 15.22 -11.47 0.47
CA ASN A 143 16.36 -10.57 0.43
C ASN A 143 16.93 -10.32 1.83
N SER A 144 16.07 -10.00 2.79
CA SER A 144 16.46 -9.81 4.18
C SER A 144 17.15 -11.04 4.76
N LEU A 145 16.60 -12.24 4.53
CA LEU A 145 17.21 -13.48 4.97
C LEU A 145 18.55 -13.76 4.27
N ASN A 146 18.65 -13.49 2.96
CA ASN A 146 19.90 -13.65 2.23
C ASN A 146 21.00 -12.70 2.75
N VAL A 147 20.66 -11.44 3.07
CA VAL A 147 21.59 -10.50 3.72
C VAL A 147 22.06 -11.07 5.05
N GLN A 148 21.14 -11.56 5.88
CA GLN A 148 21.51 -12.14 7.17
C GLN A 148 22.34 -13.44 7.06
N ILE A 149 22.14 -14.25 6.03
CA ILE A 149 22.98 -15.44 5.76
C ILE A 149 24.41 -15.00 5.46
N ILE A 150 24.61 -14.06 4.53
CA ILE A 150 25.96 -13.60 4.19
C ILE A 150 26.60 -12.86 5.37
N THR A 151 25.84 -12.04 6.11
CA THR A 151 26.30 -11.39 7.34
C THR A 151 26.73 -12.42 8.38
N ALA A 152 25.96 -13.47 8.63
CA ALA A 152 26.33 -14.53 9.58
C ALA A 152 27.65 -15.21 9.20
N ILE A 153 27.85 -15.52 7.92
CA ILE A 153 29.11 -16.08 7.41
C ILE A 153 30.27 -15.11 7.69
N LEU A 154 30.11 -13.83 7.34
CA LEU A 154 31.16 -12.81 7.56
C LEU A 154 31.47 -12.58 9.04
N LEU A 155 30.47 -12.66 9.93
CA LEU A 155 30.66 -12.56 11.38
C LEU A 155 31.40 -13.77 11.94
N ILE A 156 31.09 -14.98 11.47
CA ILE A 156 31.84 -16.20 11.85
C ILE A 156 33.30 -16.06 11.42
N LEU A 157 33.56 -15.68 10.17
CA LEU A 157 34.93 -15.45 9.68
C LEU A 157 35.64 -14.36 10.49
N SER A 158 34.98 -13.23 10.75
CA SER A 158 35.54 -12.14 11.56
C SER A 158 35.86 -12.59 12.99
N SER A 159 35.03 -13.46 13.58
CA SER A 159 35.27 -14.03 14.91
C SER A 159 36.51 -14.93 14.93
N LEU A 160 36.70 -15.77 13.89
CA LEU A 160 37.93 -16.56 13.75
C LEU A 160 39.16 -15.66 13.55
N LEU A 161 39.02 -14.56 12.84
CA LEU A 161 40.08 -13.56 12.65
C LEU A 161 40.44 -12.80 13.95
N MET A 162 39.66 -12.90 15.03
CA MET A 162 40.01 -12.29 16.31
C MET A 162 41.24 -12.94 16.95
N PHE A 163 41.54 -14.22 16.67
CA PHE A 163 42.75 -14.89 17.15
C PHE A 163 44.05 -14.22 16.70
N VAL A 164 44.01 -13.46 15.59
CA VAL A 164 45.13 -12.66 15.07
C VAL A 164 44.86 -11.15 15.16
N LEU A 165 43.95 -10.75 16.04
CA LEU A 165 43.55 -9.38 16.39
C LEU A 165 42.84 -8.55 15.30
N ILE A 166 42.95 -8.90 14.01
CA ILE A 166 42.27 -8.16 12.93
C ILE A 166 40.74 -8.29 12.98
N GLY A 167 40.23 -9.38 13.55
CA GLY A 167 38.79 -9.63 13.69
C GLY A 167 38.05 -8.56 14.50
N PHE A 168 38.72 -7.91 15.45
CA PHE A 168 38.14 -6.82 16.26
C PHE A 168 37.76 -5.60 15.41
N LEU A 169 38.43 -5.38 14.28
CA LEU A 169 38.09 -4.32 13.34
C LEU A 169 37.00 -4.75 12.35
N PHE A 170 37.12 -5.95 11.76
CA PHE A 170 36.16 -6.41 10.75
C PHE A 170 34.78 -6.71 11.32
N TYR A 171 34.69 -7.26 12.53
CA TYR A 171 33.43 -7.65 13.15
C TYR A 171 32.41 -6.49 13.26
N PRO A 172 32.75 -5.33 13.88
CA PRO A 172 31.82 -4.20 13.94
C PRO A 172 31.53 -3.59 12.56
N ILE A 173 32.51 -3.60 11.63
CA ILE A 173 32.30 -3.11 10.26
C ILE A 173 31.24 -3.94 9.54
N VAL A 174 31.28 -5.27 9.67
CA VAL A 174 30.29 -6.17 9.08
C VAL A 174 28.88 -5.87 9.62
N ILE A 175 28.74 -5.64 10.94
CA ILE A 175 27.46 -5.25 11.54
C ILE A 175 26.96 -3.93 10.95
N ILE A 176 27.81 -2.90 10.88
CA ILE A 176 27.43 -1.58 10.37
C ILE A 176 26.98 -1.68 8.90
N VAL A 177 27.74 -2.37 8.05
CA VAL A 177 27.40 -2.54 6.63
C VAL A 177 26.07 -3.29 6.48
N ALA A 178 25.86 -4.36 7.24
CA ALA A 178 24.60 -5.10 7.22
C ALA A 178 23.40 -4.23 7.65
N VAL A 179 23.56 -3.44 8.71
CA VAL A 179 22.53 -2.48 9.15
C VAL A 179 22.20 -1.47 8.04
N ILE A 180 23.21 -0.90 7.37
CA ILE A 180 23.00 0.04 6.26
C ILE A 180 22.21 -0.63 5.13
N ILE A 181 22.58 -1.85 4.74
CA ILE A 181 21.87 -2.61 3.71
C ILE A 181 20.40 -2.83 4.10
N HIS A 182 20.12 -3.18 5.36
CA HIS A 182 18.74 -3.30 5.83
C HIS A 182 17.99 -1.97 5.87
N VAL A 183 18.61 -0.87 6.29
CA VAL A 183 17.97 0.45 6.26
C VAL A 183 17.59 0.84 4.83
N VAL A 184 18.49 0.63 3.86
CA VAL A 184 18.18 0.87 2.44
C VAL A 184 17.02 -0.04 1.97
N GLY A 185 17.06 -1.33 2.31
CA GLY A 185 15.97 -2.26 1.99
C GLY A 185 14.63 -1.84 2.58
N ALA A 186 14.62 -1.33 3.82
CA ALA A 186 13.42 -0.83 4.49
C ALA A 186 12.84 0.41 3.77
N VAL A 187 13.70 1.37 3.40
CA VAL A 187 13.29 2.56 2.64
C VAL A 187 12.73 2.18 1.27
N LYS A 188 13.39 1.25 0.56
CA LYS A 188 12.92 0.74 -0.74
C LYS A 188 11.57 0.06 -0.63
N ALA A 189 11.38 -0.79 0.38
CA ALA A 189 10.11 -1.44 0.63
C ALA A 189 8.99 -0.45 0.96
N ASN A 190 9.28 0.57 1.77
CA ASN A 190 8.33 1.63 2.12
C ASN A 190 7.87 2.42 0.88
N ASN A 191 8.76 2.64 -0.08
CA ASN A 191 8.44 3.27 -1.37
C ASN A 191 7.68 2.34 -2.33
N GLY A 192 7.53 1.05 -2.00
CA GLY A 192 6.96 0.04 -2.90
C GLY A 192 7.90 -0.36 -4.05
N GLU A 193 9.21 -0.19 -3.87
CA GLU A 193 10.22 -0.51 -4.87
C GLU A 193 10.73 -1.95 -4.70
N TRP A 194 10.64 -2.73 -5.77
CA TRP A 194 11.37 -4.00 -5.87
C TRP A 194 12.88 -3.72 -5.77
N TRP A 195 13.56 -4.43 -4.90
CA TRP A 195 14.95 -4.16 -4.60
C TRP A 195 15.76 -5.45 -4.52
N ALA A 196 17.03 -5.39 -4.90
CA ALA A 196 17.97 -6.48 -4.74
C ALA A 196 19.15 -5.96 -3.90
N PRO A 197 19.48 -6.58 -2.76
CA PRO A 197 20.60 -6.16 -1.94
C PRO A 197 21.91 -6.35 -2.71
N PRO A 198 22.80 -5.33 -2.73
CA PRO A 198 24.12 -5.48 -3.32
C PRO A 198 24.93 -6.51 -2.54
N LEU A 199 25.90 -7.16 -3.21
CA LEU A 199 26.85 -8.10 -2.59
C LEU A 199 26.20 -9.29 -1.85
N THR A 200 24.95 -9.62 -2.19
CA THR A 200 24.16 -10.63 -1.48
C THR A 200 23.76 -11.75 -2.43
N PRO A 201 24.32 -12.96 -2.29
CA PRO A 201 23.90 -14.12 -3.06
C PRO A 201 22.46 -14.55 -2.71
N GLN A 202 21.73 -15.07 -3.71
CA GLN A 202 20.36 -15.54 -3.52
C GLN A 202 20.31 -17.00 -3.09
N PHE A 203 20.40 -17.26 -1.79
CA PHE A 203 20.25 -18.62 -1.22
C PHE A 203 18.78 -19.03 -1.13
N VAL A 204 17.92 -18.08 -0.76
CA VAL A 204 16.46 -18.24 -0.61
C VAL A 204 15.74 -17.36 -1.62
N ARG A 205 14.60 -17.86 -2.13
CA ARG A 205 13.73 -17.20 -3.12
C ARG A 205 12.30 -17.10 -2.64
#